data_AF-A0A8T2GSG9-F1
#
_entry.id   AF-A0A8T2GSG9-F1
#
_cell.length_a   1.000
_cell.length_b   1.000
_cell.length_c   1.000
_cell.angle_alpha   90.00
_cell.angle_beta   90.00
_cell.angle_gamma   90.00
#
_symmetry.space_group_name_H-M   'P 1'
#
loop_
_entity.id
_entity.type
_entity.pdbx_description
1 polymer ?
#
loop_
_entity_poly.entity_id
_entity_poly.type
_entity_poly.pdbx_seq_one_letter_code
_entity_poly.pdbx_strand_id
1 'polypeptide(L)'
;MDFRGFHEEEKDGNLFLEYHHPKYHPIPQTHSLSQSGEAVSNDHLLQPLFLCPSAREFKDRTGNIFPFNSSPEFVFSTRSATHHSVLPLFWCNNKEFDIDGGCNICRHSNFGTDYYFCDICKKKYHKECVESPLKIKHPYHPQHSLQLYFHFLLYSINCLCCRRRVNFLVYYCTICNVFMHPVSAMKPIPFVIDPPKRHVDHPLTFFPRQTSLTCNFCGLVRKLYPTYICVRCNFVFHSDCMYSPSVIKISRHNHRISYTFSLRSCEWSCGVCHQIIDGDYGAYTCDKCGHYAVHSRCSLEKNVWDGKDLEGLPDKDDITQDVGSFNIISKEVILHFLHDHHLRLEVSILYNEKKLCQACYLPIFEGNFYSCVECDDFIFHETCAKFCRILQHALHPHPLTLKAASRYGMDRFGCSSCNRGCRGFVYECCIRGCIFTLDVKCASIAEPFCFQGHKHPLFIFVGRDGKLICRVCKTERHNQLNCIKCDFIVCMKCATLPYRARYEHDKHFLTAIWEEEVREKDWCEVCERNLRDTNTKVFYWCVECCTIFHIECVLGKNSNLSLSQTLKFWVQRAQILLENLNL
;
A
#
# COMPACT_ATOMS: atom_id res chain seq x y z
N MET A 1 -4.69 41.43 23.75
CA MET A 1 -5.38 40.22 23.25
C MET A 1 -4.31 39.14 23.10
N ASP A 2 -4.51 37.96 23.68
CA ASP A 2 -3.53 36.88 23.67
C ASP A 2 -3.50 36.27 22.24
N PHE A 3 -2.54 36.69 21.40
CA PHE A 3 -2.38 36.28 19.99
C PHE A 3 -1.87 34.83 19.85
N ARG A 4 -2.46 33.88 20.58
CA ARG A 4 -2.03 32.48 20.60
C ARG A 4 -2.99 31.61 19.79
N GLY A 5 -2.61 31.27 18.56
CA GLY A 5 -3.22 30.16 17.83
C GLY A 5 -3.83 30.54 16.49
N PHE A 6 -4.92 29.84 16.14
CA PHE A 6 -5.62 30.04 14.87
C PHE A 6 -6.61 31.19 14.95
N HIS A 7 -6.56 32.09 13.96
CA HIS A 7 -7.43 33.26 13.84
C HIS A 7 -8.13 33.27 12.48
N GLU A 8 -9.35 33.78 12.42
CA GLU A 8 -10.08 33.97 11.17
C GLU A 8 -9.52 35.20 10.44
N GLU A 9 -9.04 34.99 9.22
CA GLU A 9 -8.58 36.04 8.31
C GLU A 9 -9.30 35.91 6.97
N GLU A 10 -9.65 37.04 6.38
CA GLU A 10 -10.21 37.11 5.03
C GLU A 10 -9.11 37.46 4.02
N LYS A 11 -8.92 36.61 3.01
CA LYS A 11 -7.96 36.82 1.93
C LYS A 11 -8.66 36.62 0.59
N ASP A 12 -8.63 37.64 -0.26
CA ASP A 12 -9.25 37.65 -1.58
C ASP A 12 -10.73 37.22 -1.56
N GLY A 13 -11.48 37.65 -0.54
CA GLY A 13 -12.91 37.33 -0.36
C GLY A 13 -13.20 35.94 0.22
N ASN A 14 -12.17 35.19 0.61
CA ASN A 14 -12.29 33.86 1.22
C ASN A 14 -11.83 33.86 2.68
N LEU A 15 -12.59 33.17 3.55
CA LEU A 15 -12.28 33.07 4.98
C LEU A 15 -11.38 31.87 5.27
N PHE A 16 -10.26 32.12 5.95
CA PHE A 16 -9.30 31.12 6.39
C PHE A 16 -9.08 31.20 7.90
N LEU A 17 -8.77 30.06 8.52
CA LEU A 17 -8.16 29.99 9.84
C LEU A 17 -6.64 29.90 9.66
N GLU A 18 -5.94 30.96 10.03
CA GLU A 18 -4.48 31.05 9.94
C GLU A 18 -3.83 30.93 11.31
N TYR A 19 -2.71 30.21 11.37
CA TYR A 19 -1.95 30.08 12.60
C TYR A 19 -1.01 31.27 12.77
N HIS A 20 -1.19 32.04 13.84
CA HIS A 20 -0.30 33.13 14.21
C HIS A 20 0.62 32.72 15.36
N HIS A 21 1.92 32.88 15.16
CA HIS A 21 2.88 32.64 16.24
C HIS A 21 2.84 33.80 17.24
N PRO A 22 2.76 33.54 18.57
CA PRO A 22 2.59 34.57 19.59
C PRO A 22 3.75 35.57 19.75
N LYS A 23 4.89 35.33 19.09
CA LYS A 23 6.08 36.19 19.17
C LYS A 23 6.57 36.74 17.83
N TYR A 24 6.06 36.27 16.69
CA TYR A 24 6.66 36.56 15.37
C TYR A 24 5.67 37.23 14.39
N HIS A 25 4.69 38.00 14.90
CA HIS A 25 3.78 38.80 14.06
C HIS A 25 3.90 40.33 14.32
N PRO A 26 3.91 41.17 13.25
CA PRO A 26 3.82 40.78 11.84
C PRO A 26 5.12 40.12 11.38
N ILE A 27 5.00 39.18 10.45
CA ILE A 27 6.11 38.61 9.69
C ILE A 27 6.98 39.78 9.20
N PRO A 28 8.32 39.75 9.34
CA PRO A 28 9.16 40.76 8.71
C PRO A 28 8.82 40.80 7.23
N GLN A 29 8.24 41.91 6.76
CA GLN A 29 7.91 42.07 5.35
C GLN A 29 9.21 41.93 4.54
N THR A 30 9.21 41.00 3.60
CA THR A 30 10.21 40.91 2.54
C THR A 30 10.13 42.18 1.72
N HIS A 31 10.95 43.18 2.04
CA HIS A 31 11.18 44.28 1.11
C HIS A 31 11.82 43.70 -0.15
N SER A 32 11.06 43.65 -1.24
CA SER A 32 11.62 43.63 -2.58
C SER A 32 12.56 44.83 -2.68
N LEU A 33 13.84 44.60 -2.96
CA LEU A 33 14.79 45.68 -3.24
C LEU A 33 14.30 46.46 -4.48
N SER A 34 13.62 47.59 -4.24
CA SER A 34 13.51 48.65 -5.22
C SER A 34 14.88 49.31 -5.35
N GLN A 35 15.36 49.42 -6.60
CA GLN A 35 16.59 50.09 -6.98
C GLN A 35 16.65 51.52 -6.43
N SER A 36 17.54 51.77 -5.48
CA SER A 36 18.24 53.05 -5.35
C SER A 36 19.43 52.82 -4.42
N GLY A 37 20.63 52.94 -4.97
CA GLY A 37 21.86 52.78 -4.22
C GLY A 37 22.07 53.94 -3.27
N GLU A 38 22.29 53.62 -1.99
CA GLU A 38 23.14 54.39 -1.10
C GLU A 38 23.55 53.49 0.08
N ALA A 39 24.84 53.49 0.39
CA ALA A 39 25.47 52.62 1.35
C ALA A 39 25.07 53.02 2.79
N VAL A 40 24.28 52.18 3.45
CA VAL A 40 24.05 52.23 4.90
C VAL A 40 24.53 50.90 5.50
N SER A 41 25.26 50.96 6.61
CA SER A 41 26.00 49.85 7.22
C SER A 41 25.11 48.61 7.48
N ASN A 42 25.56 47.46 6.98
CA ASN A 42 24.84 46.19 6.96
C ASN A 42 25.01 45.32 8.23
N ASP A 43 25.47 45.86 9.36
CA ASP A 43 25.81 45.04 10.54
C ASP A 43 24.61 44.69 11.45
N HIS A 44 23.41 45.21 11.19
CA HIS A 44 22.24 45.00 12.06
C HIS A 44 21.17 44.02 11.57
N LEU A 45 21.31 43.39 10.38
CA LEU A 45 20.24 42.56 9.79
C LEU A 45 20.49 41.03 9.78
N LEU A 46 21.60 40.54 10.34
CA LEU A 46 22.04 39.12 10.22
C LEU A 46 22.01 38.32 11.54
N GLN A 47 21.07 38.60 12.45
CA GLN A 47 20.98 37.84 13.70
C GLN A 47 20.17 36.54 13.54
N PRO A 48 20.75 35.37 13.88
CA PRO A 48 20.00 34.12 13.87
C PRO A 48 18.94 34.10 14.97
N LEU A 49 17.67 33.95 14.59
CA LEU A 49 16.54 33.93 15.52
C LEU A 49 16.23 32.53 16.09
N PHE A 50 16.64 31.47 15.37
CA PHE A 50 16.22 30.11 15.67
C PHE A 50 17.40 29.14 15.86
N LEU A 51 17.25 28.26 16.84
CA LEU A 51 18.16 27.15 17.11
C LEU A 51 17.93 26.03 16.08
N CYS A 52 19.01 25.40 15.62
CA CYS A 52 18.90 24.29 14.69
C CYS A 52 18.09 23.14 15.28
N PRO A 53 17.12 22.58 14.53
CA PRO A 53 16.30 21.48 15.03
C PRO A 53 17.11 20.24 15.49
N SER A 54 18.25 19.93 14.85
CA SER A 54 19.13 18.84 15.32
C SER A 54 19.88 19.16 16.62
N ALA A 55 20.17 20.43 16.90
CA ALA A 55 20.73 20.83 18.19
C ALA A 55 19.69 20.66 19.31
N ARG A 56 18.44 21.05 19.04
CA ARG A 56 17.30 20.83 19.95
C ARG A 56 17.06 19.34 20.22
N GLU A 57 17.08 18.52 19.17
CA GLU A 57 16.96 17.06 19.27
C GLU A 57 18.04 16.49 20.18
N PHE A 58 19.31 16.84 19.96
CA PHE A 58 20.43 16.33 20.76
C PHE A 58 20.31 16.70 22.24
N LYS A 59 19.85 17.92 22.53
CA LYS A 59 19.69 18.42 23.90
C LYS A 59 18.59 17.70 24.68
N ASP A 60 17.45 17.46 24.04
CA ASP A 60 16.26 16.90 24.70
C ASP A 60 16.19 15.36 24.63
N ARG A 61 17.18 14.72 23.97
CA ARG A 61 17.19 13.28 23.73
C ARG A 61 17.26 12.48 25.02
N THR A 62 16.15 11.82 25.36
CA THR A 62 16.04 10.95 26.54
C THR A 62 15.65 9.50 26.20
N GLY A 63 15.50 9.19 24.91
CA GLY A 63 15.14 7.85 24.43
C GLY A 63 14.71 7.85 22.96
N ASN A 64 13.93 6.84 22.58
CA ASN A 64 13.42 6.71 21.20
C ASN A 64 12.21 7.61 20.92
N ILE A 65 11.49 8.03 21.95
CA ILE A 65 10.33 8.93 21.87
C ILE A 65 10.46 9.92 23.02
N PHE A 66 10.52 11.21 22.72
CA PHE A 66 10.62 12.25 23.75
C PHE A 66 9.97 13.55 23.31
N PRO A 67 9.36 14.32 24.24
CA PRO A 67 8.86 15.65 23.95
C PRO A 67 10.03 16.62 23.74
N PHE A 68 9.87 17.58 22.83
CA PHE A 68 10.74 18.75 22.82
C PHE A 68 10.37 19.64 24.01
N ASN A 69 11.38 20.01 24.79
CA ASN A 69 11.25 20.92 25.94
C ASN A 69 12.03 22.23 25.71
N SER A 70 13.00 22.21 24.79
CA SER A 70 13.79 23.37 24.39
C SER A 70 13.02 24.29 23.43
N SER A 71 13.00 25.59 23.78
CA SER A 71 12.48 26.66 22.91
C SER A 71 13.17 26.63 21.54
N PRO A 72 12.46 26.90 20.44
CA PRO A 72 13.09 27.07 19.12
C PRO A 72 13.96 28.32 19.04
N GLU A 73 13.89 29.24 20.01
CA GLU A 73 14.65 30.48 20.05
C GLU A 73 16.15 30.25 20.23
N PHE A 74 16.94 30.98 19.45
CA PHE A 74 18.37 31.06 19.66
C PHE A 74 18.70 32.11 20.72
N VAL A 75 19.18 31.67 21.89
CA VAL A 75 19.71 32.57 22.92
C VAL A 75 21.23 32.62 22.74
N PHE A 76 21.80 33.82 22.62
CA PHE A 76 23.25 34.03 22.57
C PHE A 76 23.90 33.52 23.86
N SER A 77 24.33 32.27 23.86
CA SER A 77 25.21 31.70 24.88
C SER A 77 26.43 31.12 24.17
N THR A 78 27.58 31.19 24.85
CA THR A 78 28.93 30.83 24.40
C THR A 78 28.96 29.67 23.39
N ARG A 79 29.60 29.92 22.22
CA ARG A 79 29.73 28.99 21.09
C ARG A 79 30.21 27.60 21.53
N SER A 80 29.28 26.67 21.75
CA SER A 80 29.55 25.24 21.78
C SER A 80 29.17 24.62 20.44
N ALA A 81 29.82 23.52 20.05
CA ALA A 81 29.45 22.76 18.86
C ALA A 81 28.00 22.21 18.89
N THR A 82 27.34 22.28 20.05
CA THR A 82 25.97 21.81 20.29
C THR A 82 24.90 22.91 20.27
N HIS A 83 25.26 24.20 20.17
CA HIS A 83 24.32 25.32 20.09
C HIS A 83 24.58 26.15 18.84
N HIS A 84 23.95 25.76 17.75
CA HIS A 84 24.10 26.47 16.48
C HIS A 84 22.75 26.78 15.86
N SER A 85 22.69 27.92 15.20
CA SER A 85 21.48 28.46 14.62
C SER A 85 21.23 27.93 13.20
N VAL A 86 20.08 28.34 12.67
CA VAL A 86 19.73 28.21 11.27
C VAL A 86 19.50 29.58 10.63
N LEU A 87 19.72 29.65 9.32
CA LEU A 87 19.48 30.85 8.51
C LEU A 87 18.50 30.51 7.38
N PRO A 88 17.55 31.39 7.02
CA PRO A 88 16.71 31.27 5.84
C PRO A 88 17.52 30.99 4.57
N LEU A 89 17.06 30.05 3.74
CA LEU A 89 17.83 29.55 2.59
C LEU A 89 18.02 30.55 1.45
N PHE A 90 17.13 31.52 1.29
CA PHE A 90 17.29 32.58 0.29
C PHE A 90 18.45 33.54 0.60
N TRP A 91 19.00 33.51 1.82
CA TRP A 91 20.25 34.20 2.17
C TRP A 91 21.51 33.41 1.81
N CYS A 92 21.38 32.18 1.32
CA CYS A 92 22.50 31.30 0.98
C CYS A 92 22.85 31.30 -0.53
N ASN A 93 22.65 32.41 -1.24
CA ASN A 93 22.96 32.55 -2.68
C ASN A 93 24.38 32.04 -3.01
N ASN A 94 24.46 30.92 -3.76
CA ASN A 94 25.53 30.51 -4.70
C ASN A 94 25.70 28.98 -4.91
N LYS A 95 24.69 28.13 -4.66
CA LYS A 95 24.68 26.76 -5.21
C LYS A 95 23.31 26.39 -5.74
N GLU A 96 23.24 25.90 -6.97
CA GLU A 96 22.08 25.15 -7.44
C GLU A 96 21.91 23.95 -6.52
N PHE A 97 20.71 23.79 -5.96
CA PHE A 97 20.43 22.73 -5.00
C PHE A 97 19.47 21.71 -5.61
N ASP A 98 19.87 20.45 -5.51
CA ASP A 98 19.14 19.31 -6.03
C ASP A 98 17.71 19.23 -5.46
N ILE A 99 16.76 18.92 -6.35
CA ILE A 99 15.31 18.85 -6.10
C ILE A 99 14.95 17.69 -5.15
N ASP A 100 15.90 16.79 -4.84
CA ASP A 100 15.72 15.64 -3.95
C ASP A 100 16.00 15.92 -2.45
N GLY A 101 16.39 17.14 -2.07
CA GLY A 101 16.83 17.48 -0.70
C GLY A 101 15.72 17.85 0.30
N GLY A 102 14.91 16.88 0.73
CA GLY A 102 13.85 17.08 1.75
C GLY A 102 14.32 17.57 3.14
N CYS A 103 13.37 17.89 4.04
CA CYS A 103 13.68 18.39 5.38
C CYS A 103 14.32 17.30 6.27
N ASN A 104 15.48 17.59 6.87
CA ASN A 104 16.23 16.59 7.63
C ASN A 104 15.54 16.12 8.92
N ILE A 105 14.74 16.98 9.58
CA ILE A 105 14.10 16.61 10.86
C ILE A 105 12.77 15.89 10.67
N CYS A 106 11.99 16.15 9.61
CA CYS A 106 10.73 15.42 9.37
C CYS A 106 10.82 14.41 8.22
N ARG A 107 11.94 14.37 7.48
CA ARG A 107 12.22 13.54 6.30
C ARG A 107 11.20 13.63 5.16
N HIS A 108 10.40 14.70 5.11
CA HIS A 108 9.48 14.96 4.01
C HIS A 108 10.08 15.99 3.04
N SER A 109 9.90 15.77 1.74
CA SER A 109 10.19 16.71 0.65
C SER A 109 8.88 17.31 0.10
N ASN A 110 8.93 18.52 -0.45
CA ASN A 110 7.81 19.20 -1.12
C ASN A 110 6.58 19.48 -0.24
N PHE A 111 6.77 19.82 1.03
CA PHE A 111 5.68 20.18 1.95
C PHE A 111 5.64 21.67 2.33
N GLY A 112 6.80 22.31 2.50
CA GLY A 112 6.91 23.74 2.79
C GLY A 112 7.39 24.52 1.57
N THR A 113 7.00 25.79 1.46
CA THR A 113 7.48 26.74 0.45
C THR A 113 8.83 27.34 0.83
N ASP A 114 9.08 27.49 2.14
CA ASP A 114 10.27 28.13 2.69
C ASP A 114 11.13 27.16 3.52
N TYR A 115 12.44 27.35 3.46
CA TYR A 115 13.38 26.51 4.18
C TYR A 115 14.45 27.32 4.92
N TYR A 116 14.98 26.70 5.96
CA TYR A 116 16.13 27.13 6.73
C TYR A 116 17.30 26.16 6.51
N PHE A 117 18.52 26.67 6.52
CA PHE A 117 19.75 25.90 6.45
C PHE A 117 20.60 26.10 7.69
N CYS A 118 21.17 25.00 8.18
CA CYS A 118 22.19 25.03 9.21
C CYS A 118 23.55 24.82 8.58
N ASP A 119 24.43 25.83 8.66
CA ASP A 119 25.78 25.73 8.08
C ASP A 119 26.67 24.73 8.82
N ILE A 120 26.46 24.48 10.11
CA ILE A 120 27.25 23.50 10.87
C ILE A 120 26.83 22.07 10.51
N CYS A 121 25.52 21.80 10.53
CA CYS A 121 24.99 20.48 10.20
C CYS A 121 24.98 20.17 8.70
N LYS A 122 25.18 21.19 7.84
CA LYS A 122 24.97 21.13 6.39
C LYS A 122 23.62 20.52 6.00
N LYS A 123 22.56 20.87 6.75
CA LYS A 123 21.22 20.27 6.66
C LYS A 123 20.14 21.32 6.50
N LYS A 124 19.07 20.96 5.79
CA LYS A 124 17.90 21.81 5.50
C LYS A 124 16.70 21.43 6.36
N TYR A 125 15.89 22.42 6.70
CA TYR A 125 14.68 22.25 7.50
C TYR A 125 13.54 23.09 6.93
N HIS A 126 12.31 22.59 6.95
CA HIS A 126 11.15 23.42 6.64
C HIS A 126 11.04 24.55 7.68
N LYS A 127 10.57 25.73 7.25
CA LYS A 127 10.24 26.85 8.15
C LYS A 127 9.37 26.41 9.32
N GLU A 128 8.28 25.71 9.06
CA GLU A 128 7.32 25.24 10.07
C GLU A 128 7.93 24.21 11.03
N CYS A 129 8.95 23.46 10.59
CA CYS A 129 9.68 22.56 11.48
C CYS A 129 10.61 23.32 12.43
N VAL A 130 11.23 24.41 11.97
CA VAL A 130 12.09 25.27 12.79
C VAL A 130 11.26 26.08 13.79
N GLU A 131 10.21 26.72 13.31
CA GLU A 131 9.35 27.64 14.06
C GLU A 131 8.28 26.92 14.90
N SER A 132 8.27 25.58 14.88
CA SER A 132 7.28 24.76 15.58
C SER A 132 7.22 25.07 17.10
N PRO A 133 6.09 25.62 17.61
CA PRO A 133 5.91 25.81 19.04
C PRO A 133 5.80 24.46 19.76
N LEU A 134 6.12 24.43 21.06
CA LEU A 134 6.10 23.19 21.83
C LEU A 134 4.70 22.60 22.01
N LYS A 135 3.66 23.43 21.96
CA LYS A 135 2.27 23.03 22.18
C LYS A 135 1.33 23.86 21.30
N ILE A 136 0.37 23.21 20.65
CA ILE A 136 -0.64 23.86 19.81
C ILE A 136 -2.05 23.37 20.14
N LYS A 137 -3.04 24.22 19.92
CA LYS A 137 -4.46 23.82 19.89
C LYS A 137 -4.93 23.94 18.45
N HIS A 138 -5.19 22.81 17.80
CA HIS A 138 -5.47 22.77 16.36
C HIS A 138 -6.99 22.69 16.09
N PRO A 139 -7.57 23.41 15.11
CA PRO A 139 -9.01 23.41 14.83
C PRO A 139 -9.59 22.02 14.50
N TYR A 140 -8.80 21.13 13.90
CA TYR A 140 -9.18 19.72 13.66
C TYR A 140 -9.18 18.85 14.91
N HIS A 141 -8.58 19.30 16.01
CA HIS A 141 -8.54 18.60 17.28
C HIS A 141 -8.68 19.59 18.45
N PRO A 142 -9.86 20.24 18.61
CA PRO A 142 -10.02 21.34 19.54
C PRO A 142 -10.15 20.90 21.01
N GLN A 143 -10.41 19.61 21.28
CA GLN A 143 -10.62 19.06 22.62
C GLN A 143 -9.32 19.04 23.44
N HIS A 144 -8.19 18.72 22.78
CA HIS A 144 -6.90 18.59 23.44
C HIS A 144 -5.82 19.32 22.66
N SER A 145 -4.84 19.88 23.37
CA SER A 145 -3.64 20.39 22.73
C SER A 145 -2.74 19.25 22.27
N LEU A 146 -2.05 19.46 21.14
CA LEU A 146 -0.97 18.58 20.71
C LEU A 146 0.37 19.14 21.18
N GLN A 147 1.25 18.26 21.64
CA GLN A 147 2.61 18.61 22.07
C GLN A 147 3.62 18.13 21.02
N LEU A 148 4.71 18.88 20.86
CA LEU A 148 5.76 18.55 19.90
C LEU A 148 6.66 17.44 20.45
N TYR A 149 6.84 16.38 19.66
CA TYR A 149 7.63 15.19 19.99
C TYR A 149 8.65 14.88 18.91
N PHE A 150 9.76 14.27 19.31
CA PHE A 150 10.63 13.50 18.44
C PHE A 150 10.34 12.01 18.60
N HIS A 151 10.15 11.29 17.50
CA HIS A 151 9.79 9.88 17.52
C HIS A 151 10.58 9.05 16.49
N PHE A 152 11.54 8.25 16.96
CA PHE A 152 12.42 7.41 16.12
C PHE A 152 11.72 6.19 15.50
N LEU A 153 10.67 5.66 16.14
CA LEU A 153 10.10 4.34 15.84
C LEU A 153 8.70 4.35 15.20
N LEU A 154 8.33 5.39 14.43
CA LEU A 154 6.99 5.43 13.82
C LEU A 154 6.88 4.38 12.69
N TYR A 155 6.49 3.16 13.02
CA TYR A 155 6.02 2.16 12.03
C TYR A 155 4.55 2.45 11.71
N SER A 156 4.28 2.85 10.46
CA SER A 156 2.93 2.95 9.87
C SER A 156 1.92 3.92 10.52
N ILE A 157 2.36 4.99 11.18
CA ILE A 157 1.46 6.03 11.72
C ILE A 157 1.28 7.16 10.69
N ASN A 158 0.03 7.61 10.48
CA ASN A 158 -0.33 8.63 9.49
C ASN A 158 -0.78 9.94 10.14
N CYS A 159 -0.46 11.07 9.49
CA CYS A 159 -0.89 12.39 9.91
C CYS A 159 -2.42 12.56 9.83
N LEU A 160 -2.99 13.23 10.84
CA LEU A 160 -4.39 13.57 10.95
C LEU A 160 -4.89 14.38 9.73
N CYS A 161 -4.09 15.34 9.26
CA CYS A 161 -4.46 16.27 8.21
C CYS A 161 -4.25 15.70 6.80
N CYS A 162 -3.06 15.18 6.51
CA CYS A 162 -2.65 14.87 5.13
C CYS A 162 -2.58 13.37 4.81
N ARG A 163 -2.82 12.48 5.78
CA ARG A 163 -2.78 11.01 5.63
C ARG A 163 -1.43 10.41 5.21
N ARG A 164 -0.40 11.24 5.03
CA ARG A 164 0.96 10.78 4.77
C ARG A 164 1.60 10.33 6.08
N ARG A 165 2.55 9.39 5.98
CA ARG A 165 3.26 8.83 7.13
C ARG A 165 3.95 9.95 7.90
N VAL A 166 3.85 9.93 9.22
CA VAL A 166 4.61 10.86 10.07
C VAL A 166 5.98 10.27 10.41
N ASN A 167 7.01 11.10 10.43
CA ASN A 167 8.39 10.68 10.72
C ASN A 167 9.04 11.70 11.67
N PHE A 168 9.73 11.20 12.71
CA PHE A 168 10.57 11.97 13.64
C PHE A 168 9.83 13.13 14.33
N LEU A 169 9.90 14.37 13.80
CA LEU A 169 9.26 15.54 14.39
C LEU A 169 7.75 15.58 14.12
N VAL A 170 6.96 15.46 15.18
CA VAL A 170 5.49 15.34 15.11
C VAL A 170 4.81 16.08 16.25
N TYR A 171 3.63 16.62 15.99
CA TYR A 171 2.68 16.95 17.05
C TYR A 171 1.92 15.70 17.45
N TYR A 172 1.89 15.40 18.74
CA TYR A 172 1.27 14.21 19.31
C TYR A 172 0.33 14.60 20.46
N CYS A 173 -0.87 14.03 20.45
CA CYS A 173 -1.77 14.07 21.59
C CYS A 173 -1.79 12.69 22.26
N THR A 174 -1.27 12.61 23.49
CA THR A 174 -1.23 11.38 24.29
C THR A 174 -2.60 10.86 24.70
N ILE A 175 -3.61 11.74 24.80
CA ILE A 175 -4.97 11.38 25.22
C ILE A 175 -5.74 10.69 24.09
N CYS A 176 -5.69 11.26 22.88
CA CYS A 176 -6.43 10.74 21.73
C CYS A 176 -5.59 9.87 20.79
N ASN A 177 -4.30 9.71 21.07
CA ASN A 177 -3.34 9.01 20.24
C ASN A 177 -3.31 9.51 18.77
N VAL A 178 -3.34 10.83 18.57
CA VAL A 178 -3.33 11.46 17.24
C VAL A 178 -2.01 12.15 16.93
N PHE A 179 -1.62 12.09 15.66
CA PHE A 179 -0.34 12.62 15.16
C PHE A 179 -0.56 13.61 14.03
N MET A 180 0.24 14.66 13.97
CA MET A 180 0.17 15.68 12.94
C MET A 180 1.57 16.17 12.56
N HIS A 181 1.85 16.35 11.27
CA HIS A 181 3.10 17.00 10.84
C HIS A 181 3.08 18.47 11.28
N PRO A 182 4.22 19.04 11.72
CA PRO A 182 4.31 20.47 11.99
C PRO A 182 3.86 21.35 10.82
N VAL A 183 4.29 21.01 9.60
CA VAL A 183 3.87 21.72 8.37
C VAL A 183 2.35 21.64 8.17
N SER A 184 1.73 20.48 8.40
CA SER A 184 0.28 20.35 8.30
C SER A 184 -0.48 21.04 9.41
N ALA A 185 0.15 21.24 10.57
CA ALA A 185 -0.44 21.87 11.75
C ALA A 185 -0.41 23.40 11.70
N MET A 186 0.38 23.98 10.80
CA MET A 186 0.54 25.43 10.63
C MET A 186 0.01 25.90 9.26
N LYS A 187 -0.50 24.97 8.44
CA LYS A 187 -1.09 25.30 7.14
C LYS A 187 -2.43 26.03 7.34
N PRO A 188 -2.70 27.11 6.58
CA PRO A 188 -4.00 27.76 6.58
C PRO A 188 -5.13 26.75 6.30
N ILE A 189 -6.21 26.84 7.08
CA ILE A 189 -7.39 25.99 6.92
C ILE A 189 -8.50 26.85 6.32
N PRO A 190 -8.99 26.56 5.10
CA PRO A 190 -10.11 27.31 4.58
C PRO A 190 -11.35 27.06 5.44
N PHE A 191 -11.92 28.13 5.99
CA PHE A 191 -13.10 28.05 6.84
C PHE A 191 -14.37 27.87 5.99
N VAL A 192 -14.43 28.60 4.88
CA VAL A 192 -15.40 28.42 3.81
C VAL A 192 -14.65 27.96 2.59
N ILE A 193 -15.16 26.92 1.94
CA ILE A 193 -14.64 26.46 0.66
C ILE A 193 -15.72 26.57 -0.40
N ASP A 194 -15.27 26.96 -1.58
CA ASP A 194 -16.09 26.92 -2.77
C ASP A 194 -16.70 25.52 -2.93
N PRO A 195 -17.93 25.47 -3.46
CA PRO A 195 -18.62 24.22 -3.68
C PRO A 195 -17.72 23.24 -4.46
N PRO A 196 -17.45 22.02 -3.93
CA PRO A 196 -16.72 21.02 -4.68
C PRO A 196 -17.51 20.67 -5.95
N LYS A 197 -16.86 20.06 -6.95
CA LYS A 197 -17.50 19.55 -8.19
C LYS A 197 -18.82 18.79 -7.95
N ARG A 198 -18.98 18.23 -6.75
CA ARG A 198 -20.05 17.32 -6.32
C ARG A 198 -21.16 17.99 -5.50
N HIS A 199 -21.04 19.27 -5.20
CA HIS A 199 -22.05 20.00 -4.46
C HIS A 199 -21.97 21.47 -4.92
N VAL A 200 -22.45 21.73 -6.13
CA VAL A 200 -22.16 22.97 -6.89
C VAL A 200 -22.92 24.18 -6.37
N ASP A 201 -24.05 23.96 -5.69
CA ASP A 201 -25.02 25.04 -5.42
C ASP A 201 -24.70 25.90 -4.20
N HIS A 202 -24.01 25.35 -3.18
CA HIS A 202 -23.69 26.10 -1.97
C HIS A 202 -22.30 25.81 -1.44
N PRO A 203 -21.62 26.83 -0.86
CA PRO A 203 -20.33 26.66 -0.21
C PRO A 203 -20.45 25.73 1.01
N LEU A 204 -19.32 25.11 1.35
CA LEU A 204 -19.23 24.26 2.54
C LEU A 204 -18.47 25.00 3.64
N THR A 205 -18.95 24.87 4.88
CA THR A 205 -18.33 25.46 6.06
C THR A 205 -17.63 24.39 6.87
N PHE A 206 -16.44 24.71 7.36
CA PHE A 206 -15.69 23.84 8.26
C PHE A 206 -16.46 23.63 9.58
N PHE A 207 -16.62 22.37 9.97
CA PHE A 207 -17.29 21.98 11.21
C PHE A 207 -16.29 21.35 12.20
N PRO A 208 -15.82 22.11 13.22
CA PRO A 208 -14.75 21.67 14.12
C PRO A 208 -15.15 20.62 15.17
N ARG A 209 -16.44 20.36 15.36
CA ARG A 209 -16.93 19.51 16.46
C ARG A 209 -16.89 18.03 16.06
N GLN A 210 -16.27 17.19 16.88
CA GLN A 210 -16.08 15.73 16.68
C GLN A 210 -17.35 14.88 16.84
N THR A 211 -18.54 15.40 16.50
CA THR A 211 -19.81 14.71 16.74
C THR A 211 -20.36 14.08 15.46
N SER A 212 -20.25 12.75 15.39
CA SER A 212 -21.17 11.75 14.81
C SER A 212 -21.87 11.95 13.46
N LEU A 213 -21.49 12.92 12.63
CA LEU A 213 -22.10 13.08 11.31
C LEU A 213 -21.53 12.07 10.32
N THR A 214 -22.42 11.37 9.61
CA THR A 214 -22.03 10.42 8.58
C THR A 214 -21.69 11.16 7.30
N CYS A 215 -20.50 10.93 6.76
CA CYS A 215 -20.07 11.54 5.51
C CYS A 215 -20.88 10.99 4.31
N ASN A 216 -21.53 11.86 3.54
CA ASN A 216 -22.35 11.52 2.37
C ASN A 216 -21.57 10.76 1.29
N PHE A 217 -20.25 10.95 1.21
CA PHE A 217 -19.41 10.23 0.26
C PHE A 217 -19.13 8.78 0.67
N CYS A 218 -18.69 8.58 1.92
CA CYS A 218 -18.14 7.28 2.35
C CYS A 218 -19.04 6.49 3.28
N GLY A 219 -20.18 7.05 3.71
CA GLY A 219 -21.14 6.40 4.59
C GLY A 219 -20.59 6.08 5.98
N LEU A 220 -19.54 6.79 6.43
CA LEU A 220 -18.90 6.53 7.73
C LEU A 220 -18.83 7.80 8.58
N VAL A 221 -18.95 7.60 9.88
CA VAL A 221 -18.57 8.58 10.91
C VAL A 221 -17.08 8.44 11.19
N ARG A 222 -16.31 9.50 10.98
CA ARG A 222 -14.89 9.52 11.38
C ARG A 222 -14.61 10.67 12.36
N LYS A 223 -14.67 10.35 13.65
CA LYS A 223 -14.56 11.31 14.77
C LYS A 223 -13.34 12.24 14.73
N LEU A 224 -12.25 11.82 14.10
CA LEU A 224 -10.98 12.54 14.08
C LEU A 224 -10.70 13.21 12.72
N TYR A 225 -11.66 13.23 11.79
CA TYR A 225 -11.42 13.69 10.42
C TYR A 225 -12.04 15.08 10.23
N PRO A 226 -11.30 16.03 9.61
CA PRO A 226 -11.86 17.33 9.30
C PRO A 226 -13.11 17.17 8.45
N THR A 227 -14.18 17.84 8.85
CA THR A 227 -15.50 17.70 8.24
C THR A 227 -15.99 19.07 7.78
N TYR A 228 -16.55 19.10 6.58
CA TYR A 228 -17.18 20.26 5.98
C TYR A 228 -18.65 19.96 5.79
N ILE A 229 -19.50 20.95 6.07
CA ILE A 229 -20.94 20.79 6.01
C ILE A 229 -21.58 21.87 5.12
N CYS A 230 -22.62 21.47 4.39
CA CYS A 230 -23.59 22.41 3.84
C CYS A 230 -24.81 22.38 4.75
N VAL A 231 -25.04 23.44 5.50
CA VAL A 231 -26.23 23.55 6.36
C VAL A 231 -27.51 23.56 5.53
N ARG A 232 -27.50 24.20 4.36
CA ARG A 232 -28.68 24.34 3.49
C ARG A 232 -29.14 23.00 2.92
N CYS A 233 -28.20 22.17 2.47
CA CYS A 233 -28.52 20.89 1.84
C CYS A 233 -28.42 19.71 2.81
N ASN A 234 -28.04 19.93 4.08
CA ASN A 234 -27.73 18.88 5.04
C ASN A 234 -26.66 17.89 4.52
N PHE A 235 -25.65 18.41 3.81
CA PHE A 235 -24.54 17.61 3.26
C PHE A 235 -23.34 17.65 4.18
N VAL A 236 -22.64 16.52 4.29
CA VAL A 236 -21.48 16.31 5.16
C VAL A 236 -20.39 15.59 4.37
N PHE A 237 -19.19 16.16 4.32
CA PHE A 237 -18.01 15.52 3.74
C PHE A 237 -16.82 15.54 4.69
N HIS A 238 -16.07 14.45 4.75
CA HIS A 238 -14.69 14.55 5.22
C HIS A 238 -13.87 15.32 4.19
N SER A 239 -12.88 16.09 4.64
CA SER A 239 -12.03 16.89 3.77
C SER A 239 -11.33 16.08 2.66
N ASP A 240 -10.95 14.83 2.93
CA ASP A 240 -10.35 13.92 1.96
C ASP A 240 -11.36 13.32 0.96
N CYS A 241 -12.63 13.25 1.34
CA CYS A 241 -13.70 12.71 0.50
C CYS A 241 -14.17 13.71 -0.56
N MET A 242 -14.00 15.00 -0.32
CA MET A 242 -14.45 16.06 -1.24
C MET A 242 -13.76 16.01 -2.61
N TYR A 243 -12.47 15.70 -2.61
CA TYR A 243 -11.61 15.67 -3.79
C TYR A 243 -11.48 14.26 -4.38
N SER A 244 -12.42 13.38 -4.04
CA SER A 244 -12.43 12.01 -4.58
C SER A 244 -12.74 12.02 -6.08
N PRO A 245 -12.24 11.03 -6.83
CA PRO A 245 -12.29 11.01 -8.30
C PRO A 245 -13.67 10.64 -8.83
N SER A 246 -14.12 11.24 -9.94
CA SER A 246 -15.48 11.00 -10.49
C SER A 246 -15.59 9.68 -11.23
N VAL A 247 -14.60 9.36 -12.07
CA VAL A 247 -14.60 8.13 -12.87
C VAL A 247 -13.29 7.41 -12.62
N ILE A 248 -13.35 6.14 -12.26
CA ILE A 248 -12.16 5.35 -11.92
C ILE A 248 -12.21 3.95 -12.52
N LYS A 249 -11.06 3.31 -12.51
CA LYS A 249 -10.88 1.91 -12.91
C LYS A 249 -10.31 1.14 -11.72
N ILE A 250 -10.91 0.00 -11.38
CA ILE A 250 -10.49 -0.82 -10.25
C ILE A 250 -9.99 -2.20 -10.68
N SER A 251 -9.20 -2.85 -9.83
CA SER A 251 -8.61 -4.18 -10.09
C SER A 251 -9.62 -5.31 -10.21
N ARG A 252 -10.84 -5.13 -9.71
CA ARG A 252 -11.89 -6.16 -9.59
C ARG A 252 -13.02 -6.02 -10.62
N HIS A 253 -12.90 -5.06 -11.53
CA HIS A 253 -13.92 -4.83 -12.54
C HIS A 253 -13.33 -4.35 -13.85
N ASN A 254 -13.81 -4.93 -14.96
CA ASN A 254 -13.27 -4.70 -16.29
C ASN A 254 -13.73 -3.38 -16.93
N HIS A 255 -14.75 -2.73 -16.39
CA HIS A 255 -15.18 -1.41 -16.86
C HIS A 255 -14.79 -0.30 -15.88
N ARG A 256 -14.80 0.93 -16.36
CA ARG A 256 -14.81 2.11 -15.49
C ARG A 256 -16.07 2.11 -14.66
N ILE A 257 -15.93 2.65 -13.46
CA ILE A 257 -17.05 2.90 -12.55
C ILE A 257 -17.11 4.40 -12.26
N SER A 258 -18.32 4.91 -12.19
CA SER A 258 -18.62 6.32 -11.99
C SER A 258 -19.22 6.53 -10.60
N TYR A 259 -18.86 7.64 -9.96
CA TYR A 259 -19.44 8.00 -8.68
C TYR A 259 -20.92 8.38 -8.80
N THR A 260 -21.74 7.91 -7.87
CA THR A 260 -23.13 8.32 -7.67
C THR A 260 -23.37 8.68 -6.21
N PHE A 261 -24.24 9.68 -5.96
CA PHE A 261 -24.52 10.19 -4.62
C PHE A 261 -25.37 9.26 -3.77
N SER A 262 -26.24 8.49 -4.41
CA SER A 262 -27.16 7.58 -3.78
C SER A 262 -27.51 6.46 -4.74
N LEU A 263 -27.84 5.29 -4.20
CA LEU A 263 -28.34 4.17 -4.97
C LEU A 263 -29.85 4.06 -4.76
N ARG A 264 -30.60 3.74 -5.83
CA ARG A 264 -32.05 3.47 -5.71
C ARG A 264 -32.29 2.23 -4.85
N SER A 265 -33.46 2.18 -4.21
CA SER A 265 -33.93 1.24 -3.16
C SER A 265 -33.96 -0.25 -3.55
N CYS A 266 -32.81 -0.80 -3.91
CA CYS A 266 -32.53 -2.22 -4.02
C CYS A 266 -31.41 -2.57 -3.03
N GLU A 267 -31.35 -3.80 -2.55
CA GLU A 267 -30.20 -4.27 -1.77
C GLU A 267 -28.99 -4.43 -2.71
N TRP A 268 -28.00 -3.55 -2.55
CA TRP A 268 -26.75 -3.61 -3.32
C TRP A 268 -25.65 -4.27 -2.49
N SER A 269 -24.91 -5.21 -3.08
CA SER A 269 -23.71 -5.78 -2.47
C SER A 269 -22.47 -5.16 -3.09
N CYS A 270 -21.52 -4.72 -2.25
CA CYS A 270 -20.27 -4.15 -2.72
C CYS A 270 -19.40 -5.19 -3.44
N GLY A 271 -19.01 -4.92 -4.69
CA GLY A 271 -18.16 -5.79 -5.50
C GLY A 271 -16.72 -5.97 -5.02
N VAL A 272 -16.35 -5.37 -3.88
CA VAL A 272 -15.01 -5.47 -3.26
C VAL A 272 -15.06 -6.14 -1.89
N CYS A 273 -15.94 -5.67 -1.00
CA CYS A 273 -16.02 -6.20 0.37
C CYS A 273 -17.20 -7.15 0.58
N HIS A 274 -18.09 -7.29 -0.42
CA HIS A 274 -19.29 -8.12 -0.40
C HIS A 274 -20.28 -7.81 0.73
N GLN A 275 -20.11 -6.68 1.42
CA GLN A 275 -21.07 -6.17 2.39
C GLN A 275 -22.15 -5.36 1.69
N ILE A 276 -23.30 -5.25 2.34
CA ILE A 276 -24.43 -4.42 1.88
C ILE A 276 -23.97 -2.96 1.77
N ILE A 277 -24.36 -2.31 0.68
CA ILE A 277 -24.20 -0.87 0.48
C ILE A 277 -25.47 -0.18 0.99
N ASP A 278 -25.27 0.74 1.91
CA ASP A 278 -26.30 1.68 2.31
C ASP A 278 -26.52 2.69 1.18
N GLY A 279 -27.71 2.62 0.55
CA GLY A 279 -28.05 3.40 -0.63
C GLY A 279 -28.25 4.90 -0.37
N ASP A 280 -28.35 5.31 0.89
CA ASP A 280 -28.46 6.71 1.29
C ASP A 280 -27.13 7.47 1.15
N TYR A 281 -26.03 6.74 0.91
CA TYR A 281 -24.69 7.27 0.77
C TYR A 281 -24.08 6.97 -0.61
N GLY A 282 -23.03 7.72 -0.92
CA GLY A 282 -22.33 7.60 -2.19
C GLY A 282 -21.67 6.25 -2.43
N ALA A 283 -21.69 5.84 -3.69
CA ALA A 283 -21.08 4.62 -4.18
C ALA A 283 -20.50 4.83 -5.59
N TYR A 284 -19.74 3.86 -6.09
CA TYR A 284 -19.36 3.81 -7.50
C TYR A 284 -20.16 2.70 -8.20
N THR A 285 -20.67 2.99 -9.39
CA THR A 285 -21.47 2.07 -10.20
C THR A 285 -20.89 1.88 -11.58
N CYS A 286 -21.16 0.73 -12.19
CA CYS A 286 -20.86 0.48 -13.59
C CYS A 286 -22.12 0.62 -14.44
N ASP A 287 -22.08 1.48 -15.46
CA ASP A 287 -23.21 1.67 -16.37
C ASP A 287 -23.35 0.52 -17.38
N LYS A 288 -22.26 -0.22 -17.65
CA LYS A 288 -22.23 -1.37 -18.58
C LYS A 288 -22.69 -2.67 -17.91
N CYS A 289 -22.54 -2.79 -16.60
CA CYS A 289 -22.90 -4.00 -15.84
C CYS A 289 -24.01 -3.64 -14.85
N GLY A 290 -25.26 -3.86 -15.26
CA GLY A 290 -26.49 -3.33 -14.64
C GLY A 290 -26.74 -3.60 -13.16
N HIS A 291 -25.83 -4.25 -12.42
CA HIS A 291 -25.91 -4.48 -10.98
C HIS A 291 -24.54 -4.48 -10.28
N TYR A 292 -23.54 -3.77 -10.80
CA TYR A 292 -22.23 -3.65 -10.14
C TYR A 292 -22.09 -2.33 -9.39
N ALA A 293 -21.97 -2.40 -8.07
CA ALA A 293 -21.75 -1.27 -7.19
C ALA A 293 -20.62 -1.55 -6.18
N VAL A 294 -19.90 -0.50 -5.78
CA VAL A 294 -18.81 -0.58 -4.82
C VAL A 294 -18.90 0.59 -3.85
N HIS A 295 -18.72 0.36 -2.55
CA HIS A 295 -18.63 1.47 -1.58
C HIS A 295 -17.54 2.43 -2.00
N SER A 296 -17.79 3.73 -1.89
CA SER A 296 -16.80 4.77 -2.22
C SER A 296 -15.43 4.55 -1.57
N ARG A 297 -15.40 4.10 -0.31
CA ARG A 297 -14.16 3.79 0.40
C ARG A 297 -13.42 2.56 -0.14
N CYS A 298 -14.16 1.57 -0.62
CA CYS A 298 -13.59 0.32 -1.13
C CYS A 298 -13.00 0.54 -2.51
N SER A 299 -13.65 1.37 -3.34
CA SER A 299 -13.15 1.72 -4.66
C SER A 299 -11.83 2.50 -4.60
N LEU A 300 -11.59 3.27 -3.54
CA LEU A 300 -10.39 4.12 -3.39
C LEU A 300 -9.29 3.48 -2.53
N GLU A 301 -9.38 2.19 -2.23
CA GLU A 301 -8.34 1.49 -1.48
C GLU A 301 -7.08 1.30 -2.34
N LYS A 302 -5.90 1.45 -1.75
CA LYS A 302 -4.61 1.49 -2.48
C LYS A 302 -4.31 0.24 -3.32
N ASN A 303 -4.88 -0.90 -2.95
CA ASN A 303 -4.71 -2.16 -3.67
C ASN A 303 -5.84 -2.43 -4.67
N VAL A 304 -6.84 -1.55 -4.72
CA VAL A 304 -8.03 -1.65 -5.58
C VAL A 304 -7.96 -0.64 -6.73
N TRP A 305 -7.47 0.57 -6.48
CA TRP A 305 -7.41 1.66 -7.47
C TRP A 305 -5.99 2.21 -7.63
N ASP A 306 -5.67 2.65 -8.86
CA ASP A 306 -4.34 3.14 -9.28
C ASP A 306 -4.08 4.62 -8.95
N GLY A 307 -5.06 5.33 -8.40
CA GLY A 307 -4.94 6.74 -8.04
C GLY A 307 -5.28 7.73 -9.15
N LYS A 308 -5.78 7.27 -10.31
CA LYS A 308 -6.12 8.15 -11.44
C LYS A 308 -7.62 8.39 -11.56
N ASP A 309 -8.00 9.66 -11.71
CA ASP A 309 -9.33 10.07 -12.17
C ASP A 309 -9.34 10.04 -13.70
N LEU A 310 -10.37 9.40 -14.27
CA LEU A 310 -10.53 9.17 -15.70
C LEU A 310 -11.70 10.00 -16.28
N GLU A 311 -12.22 10.94 -15.50
CA GLU A 311 -13.24 11.90 -15.94
C GLU A 311 -12.77 12.66 -17.20
N GLY A 312 -13.63 12.73 -18.22
CA GLY A 312 -13.35 13.43 -19.48
C GLY A 312 -12.35 12.75 -20.42
N LEU A 313 -11.74 11.63 -20.01
CA LEU A 313 -10.88 10.83 -20.90
C LEU A 313 -11.72 9.89 -21.75
N PRO A 314 -11.39 9.72 -23.05
CA PRO A 314 -12.11 8.79 -23.90
C PRO A 314 -12.08 7.38 -23.30
N ASP A 315 -13.22 6.71 -23.35
CA ASP A 315 -13.36 5.30 -23.05
C ASP A 315 -12.74 4.52 -24.21
N LYS A 316 -11.41 4.58 -24.35
CA LYS A 316 -10.70 3.57 -25.14
C LYS A 316 -11.09 2.25 -24.51
N ASP A 317 -11.64 1.32 -25.29
CA ASP A 317 -12.12 0.03 -24.79
C ASP A 317 -11.13 -0.49 -23.74
N ASP A 318 -11.50 -0.39 -22.46
CA ASP A 318 -10.65 -0.76 -21.31
C ASP A 318 -10.38 -2.29 -21.29
N ILE A 319 -10.86 -2.99 -22.32
CA ILE A 319 -10.42 -4.31 -22.74
C ILE A 319 -9.02 -4.14 -23.34
N THR A 320 -7.99 -4.28 -22.51
CA THR A 320 -6.71 -4.75 -23.04
C THR A 320 -7.00 -6.07 -23.75
N GLN A 321 -7.10 -6.05 -25.08
CA GLN A 321 -7.26 -7.27 -25.87
C GLN A 321 -6.04 -8.14 -25.56
N ASP A 322 -6.27 -9.15 -24.74
CA ASP A 322 -5.25 -10.13 -24.44
C ASP A 322 -4.97 -10.90 -25.72
N VAL A 323 -3.80 -10.66 -26.30
CA VAL A 323 -3.31 -11.48 -27.40
C VAL A 323 -3.08 -12.86 -26.81
N GLY A 324 -3.81 -13.87 -27.30
CA GLY A 324 -3.73 -15.23 -26.78
C GLY A 324 -2.30 -15.72 -26.60
N SER A 325 -2.07 -16.52 -25.56
CA SER A 325 -0.72 -16.93 -25.14
C SER A 325 -0.06 -17.97 -26.04
N PHE A 326 -0.82 -18.51 -26.98
CA PHE A 326 -0.30 -19.35 -28.03
C PHE A 326 -1.11 -19.19 -29.30
N ASN A 327 -0.47 -19.54 -30.40
CA ASN A 327 -1.14 -19.75 -31.68
C ASN A 327 -1.43 -21.25 -31.82
N ILE A 328 -2.65 -21.58 -32.24
CA ILE A 328 -3.03 -22.96 -32.58
C ILE A 328 -2.49 -23.24 -33.99
N ILE A 329 -1.55 -24.18 -34.10
CA ILE A 329 -1.02 -24.63 -35.39
C ILE A 329 -1.90 -25.76 -35.95
N SER A 330 -2.34 -26.66 -35.07
CA SER A 330 -3.32 -27.70 -35.36
C SER A 330 -4.03 -28.14 -34.07
N LYS A 331 -4.99 -29.07 -34.15
CA LYS A 331 -5.84 -29.51 -33.03
C LYS A 331 -5.07 -29.88 -31.75
N GLU A 332 -3.85 -30.39 -31.90
CA GLU A 332 -3.01 -30.88 -30.80
C GLU A 332 -1.65 -30.18 -30.73
N VAL A 333 -1.39 -29.18 -31.58
CA VAL A 333 -0.09 -28.51 -31.67
C VAL A 333 -0.24 -27.01 -31.50
N ILE A 334 0.51 -26.45 -30.55
CA ILE A 334 0.53 -25.02 -30.26
C ILE A 334 1.95 -24.46 -30.36
N LEU A 335 2.05 -23.16 -30.64
CA LEU A 335 3.27 -22.37 -30.49
C LEU A 335 3.05 -21.33 -29.39
N HIS A 336 3.76 -21.48 -28.26
CA HIS A 336 3.59 -20.62 -27.09
C HIS A 336 4.51 -19.39 -27.17
N PHE A 337 4.04 -18.20 -26.81
CA PHE A 337 4.81 -16.95 -27.02
C PHE A 337 6.14 -16.83 -26.24
N LEU A 338 6.34 -17.68 -25.23
CA LEU A 338 7.58 -17.78 -24.44
C LEU A 338 8.47 -18.95 -24.87
N HIS A 339 8.14 -19.65 -25.96
CA HIS A 339 8.92 -20.78 -26.46
C HIS A 339 8.77 -20.97 -27.96
N ASP A 340 9.90 -20.97 -28.67
CA ASP A 340 9.92 -20.89 -30.13
C ASP A 340 9.71 -22.24 -30.85
N HIS A 341 9.56 -23.35 -30.12
CA HIS A 341 9.26 -24.66 -30.69
C HIS A 341 7.80 -25.06 -30.51
N HIS A 342 7.35 -26.00 -31.34
CA HIS A 342 6.00 -26.55 -31.28
C HIS A 342 5.82 -27.47 -30.06
N LEU A 343 4.74 -27.23 -29.31
CA LEU A 343 4.32 -28.12 -28.24
C LEU A 343 3.16 -29.00 -28.69
N ARG A 344 3.23 -30.29 -28.37
CA ARG A 344 2.19 -31.29 -28.66
C ARG A 344 1.40 -31.62 -27.41
N LEU A 345 0.10 -31.80 -27.56
CA LEU A 345 -0.79 -32.24 -26.49
C LEU A 345 -0.59 -33.75 -26.25
N GLU A 346 -0.28 -34.10 -25.02
CA GLU A 346 -0.12 -35.47 -24.53
C GLU A 346 -1.02 -35.70 -23.31
N VAL A 347 -1.32 -36.97 -23.03
CA VAL A 347 -2.07 -37.38 -21.83
C VAL A 347 -1.13 -38.08 -20.86
N SER A 348 -1.16 -37.67 -19.59
CA SER A 348 -0.37 -38.32 -18.55
C SER A 348 -1.00 -39.67 -18.18
N ILE A 349 -0.43 -40.75 -18.73
CA ILE A 349 -0.85 -42.14 -18.46
C ILE A 349 -0.20 -42.67 -17.17
N LEU A 350 1.09 -42.37 -17.00
CA LEU A 350 1.89 -42.77 -15.83
C LEU A 350 2.56 -41.53 -15.23
N TYR A 351 2.53 -41.44 -13.90
CA TYR A 351 3.18 -40.36 -13.19
C TYR A 351 4.71 -40.47 -13.29
N ASN A 352 5.35 -39.35 -13.56
CA ASN A 352 6.81 -39.22 -13.59
C ASN A 352 7.18 -37.91 -12.88
N GLU A 353 7.91 -38.02 -11.76
CA GLU A 353 8.31 -36.88 -10.94
C GLU A 353 9.21 -35.86 -11.67
N LYS A 354 9.88 -36.27 -12.76
CA LYS A 354 10.72 -35.39 -13.59
C LYS A 354 9.89 -34.50 -14.51
N LYS A 355 8.62 -34.84 -14.79
CA LYS A 355 7.74 -34.02 -15.63
C LYS A 355 7.16 -32.85 -14.84
N LEU A 356 7.88 -31.73 -14.85
CA LEU A 356 7.47 -30.48 -14.20
C LEU A 356 6.92 -29.48 -15.22
N CYS A 357 5.82 -28.83 -14.89
CA CYS A 357 5.31 -27.71 -15.67
C CYS A 357 6.20 -26.46 -15.51
N GLN A 358 6.72 -25.93 -16.61
CA GLN A 358 7.63 -24.79 -16.61
C GLN A 358 6.95 -23.47 -16.18
N ALA A 359 5.62 -23.38 -16.29
CA ALA A 359 4.88 -22.20 -15.85
C ALA A 359 4.65 -22.17 -14.34
N CYS A 360 4.11 -23.24 -13.74
CA CYS A 360 3.71 -23.27 -12.32
C CYS A 360 4.71 -23.99 -11.40
N TYR A 361 5.68 -24.67 -11.99
CA TYR A 361 6.72 -25.47 -11.34
C TYR A 361 6.13 -26.55 -10.41
N LEU A 362 5.03 -27.16 -10.84
CA LEU A 362 4.40 -28.32 -10.20
C LEU A 362 4.49 -29.54 -11.13
N PRO A 363 4.53 -30.76 -10.58
CA PRO A 363 4.48 -31.98 -11.38
C PRO A 363 3.20 -32.14 -12.21
N ILE A 364 3.30 -32.85 -13.32
CA ILE A 364 2.15 -33.33 -14.09
C ILE A 364 1.61 -34.62 -13.43
N PHE A 365 0.69 -34.48 -12.47
CA PHE A 365 0.12 -35.63 -11.76
C PHE A 365 -0.85 -36.46 -12.60
N GLU A 366 -1.69 -35.80 -13.40
CA GLU A 366 -2.70 -36.42 -14.26
C GLU A 366 -3.16 -35.44 -15.35
N GLY A 367 -3.92 -35.96 -16.31
CA GLY A 367 -4.59 -35.17 -17.35
C GLY A 367 -3.69 -34.78 -18.52
N ASN A 368 -4.16 -33.81 -19.30
CA ASN A 368 -3.47 -33.36 -20.50
C ASN A 368 -2.35 -32.36 -20.17
N PHE A 369 -1.27 -32.44 -20.93
CA PHE A 369 -0.16 -31.51 -20.85
C PHE A 369 0.40 -31.27 -22.26
N TYR A 370 1.08 -30.13 -22.43
CA TYR A 370 1.82 -29.83 -23.65
C TYR A 370 3.29 -30.12 -23.41
N SER A 371 3.95 -30.82 -24.34
CA SER A 371 5.38 -31.12 -24.33
C SER A 371 6.03 -30.61 -25.61
N CYS A 372 7.23 -30.07 -25.51
CA CYS A 372 8.04 -29.76 -26.69
C CYS A 372 8.65 -31.04 -27.26
N VAL A 373 8.66 -31.15 -28.59
CA VAL A 373 9.29 -32.29 -29.29
C VAL A 373 10.82 -32.16 -29.34
N GLU A 374 11.32 -30.93 -29.22
CA GLU A 374 12.75 -30.59 -29.39
C GLU A 374 13.45 -30.33 -28.04
N CYS A 375 12.69 -30.05 -26.98
CA CYS A 375 13.21 -29.71 -25.65
C CYS A 375 12.56 -30.63 -24.60
N ASP A 376 13.30 -31.64 -24.16
CA ASP A 376 12.81 -32.70 -23.25
C ASP A 376 12.19 -32.16 -21.95
N ASP A 377 12.73 -31.06 -21.43
CA ASP A 377 12.31 -30.47 -20.15
C ASP A 377 11.23 -29.37 -20.30
N PHE A 378 10.75 -29.08 -21.51
CA PHE A 378 9.80 -27.99 -21.75
C PHE A 378 8.36 -28.48 -21.80
N ILE A 379 7.70 -28.46 -20.63
CA ILE A 379 6.36 -29.02 -20.42
C ILE A 379 5.42 -27.97 -19.79
N PHE A 380 4.14 -27.99 -20.16
CA PHE A 380 3.08 -27.22 -19.48
C PHE A 380 1.89 -28.10 -19.13
N HIS A 381 1.23 -27.85 -17.98
CA HIS A 381 -0.18 -28.24 -17.86
C HIS A 381 -0.99 -27.57 -18.97
N GLU A 382 -2.02 -28.24 -19.48
CA GLU A 382 -2.90 -27.67 -20.52
C GLU A 382 -3.48 -26.30 -20.09
N THR A 383 -3.86 -26.18 -18.81
CA THR A 383 -4.34 -24.93 -18.22
C THR A 383 -3.26 -23.85 -18.12
N CYS A 384 -2.01 -24.24 -17.86
CA CYS A 384 -0.90 -23.30 -17.75
C CYS A 384 -0.51 -22.70 -19.09
N ALA A 385 -0.67 -23.43 -20.20
CA ALA A 385 -0.43 -22.90 -21.55
C ALA A 385 -1.43 -21.77 -21.90
N LYS A 386 -2.63 -21.78 -21.30
CA LYS A 386 -3.72 -20.82 -21.58
C LYS A 386 -3.64 -19.53 -20.76
N PHE A 387 -2.61 -19.33 -19.94
CA PHE A 387 -2.48 -18.13 -19.12
C PHE A 387 -2.29 -16.86 -19.95
N CYS A 388 -3.22 -15.93 -19.86
CA CYS A 388 -3.22 -14.62 -20.53
C CYS A 388 -1.88 -13.88 -20.48
N ARG A 389 -1.52 -13.14 -21.53
CA ARG A 389 -0.29 -12.32 -21.53
C ARG A 389 -0.44 -11.09 -20.65
N ILE A 390 -1.64 -10.53 -20.59
CA ILE A 390 -1.97 -9.39 -19.72
C ILE A 390 -3.09 -9.82 -18.77
N LEU A 391 -2.88 -9.60 -17.47
CA LEU A 391 -3.83 -9.96 -16.42
C LEU A 391 -4.15 -8.76 -15.54
N GLN A 392 -5.43 -8.39 -15.46
CA GLN A 392 -5.92 -7.53 -14.39
C GLN A 392 -6.33 -8.43 -13.21
N HIS A 393 -5.65 -8.30 -12.06
CA HIS A 393 -5.83 -9.19 -10.92
C HIS A 393 -6.28 -8.44 -9.67
N ALA A 394 -7.23 -8.97 -8.90
CA ALA A 394 -7.85 -8.32 -7.74
C ALA A 394 -6.89 -7.86 -6.62
N LEU A 395 -5.66 -8.37 -6.61
CA LEU A 395 -4.59 -8.00 -5.65
C LEU A 395 -3.80 -6.75 -6.06
N HIS A 396 -3.96 -6.26 -7.28
CA HIS A 396 -3.16 -5.16 -7.80
C HIS A 396 -3.94 -4.29 -8.81
N PRO A 397 -3.94 -2.95 -8.67
CA PRO A 397 -4.71 -2.07 -9.55
C PRO A 397 -4.23 -2.06 -11.01
N HIS A 398 -2.93 -2.25 -11.25
CA HIS A 398 -2.37 -2.21 -12.60
C HIS A 398 -2.45 -3.57 -13.30
N PRO A 399 -2.61 -3.59 -14.64
CA PRO A 399 -2.42 -4.80 -15.43
C PRO A 399 -1.02 -5.38 -15.26
N LEU A 400 -0.95 -6.70 -15.14
CA LEU A 400 0.28 -7.46 -14.99
C LEU A 400 0.62 -8.15 -16.30
N THR A 401 1.91 -8.17 -16.65
CA THR A 401 2.40 -8.82 -17.88
C THR A 401 3.08 -10.14 -17.54
N LEU A 402 2.72 -11.20 -18.28
CA LEU A 402 3.32 -12.53 -18.14
C LEU A 402 4.74 -12.56 -18.74
N LYS A 403 5.71 -13.04 -17.98
CA LYS A 403 7.12 -13.18 -18.37
C LYS A 403 7.70 -14.49 -17.85
N ALA A 404 8.78 -14.95 -18.47
CA ALA A 404 9.60 -16.03 -17.94
C ALA A 404 10.53 -15.53 -16.80
N ALA A 405 10.72 -16.34 -15.75
CA ALA A 405 11.60 -15.99 -14.63
C ALA A 405 13.09 -15.94 -14.98
N SER A 406 13.50 -16.47 -16.13
CA SER A 406 14.89 -16.41 -16.63
C SER A 406 15.43 -15.00 -16.83
N ARG A 407 14.56 -13.97 -16.75
CA ARG A 407 14.95 -12.55 -16.78
C ARG A 407 15.51 -12.03 -15.45
N TYR A 408 15.50 -12.83 -14.38
CA TYR A 408 16.10 -12.47 -13.09
C TYR A 408 17.45 -13.17 -12.94
N GLY A 409 18.44 -12.50 -12.33
CA GLY A 409 19.84 -12.99 -12.21
C GLY A 409 20.07 -14.29 -11.42
N MET A 410 19.01 -15.02 -11.02
CA MET A 410 19.05 -16.35 -10.41
C MET A 410 17.86 -17.24 -10.82
N ASP A 411 17.13 -16.90 -11.90
CA ASP A 411 15.91 -17.58 -12.36
C ASP A 411 14.85 -17.76 -11.25
N ARG A 412 14.82 -16.83 -10.30
CA ARG A 412 13.95 -16.87 -9.12
C ARG A 412 13.37 -15.49 -8.83
N PHE A 413 12.10 -15.45 -8.45
CA PHE A 413 11.43 -14.25 -7.97
C PHE A 413 10.58 -14.54 -6.73
N GLY A 414 10.27 -13.50 -5.96
CA GLY A 414 9.33 -13.60 -4.84
C GLY A 414 7.91 -13.24 -5.29
N CYS A 415 6.93 -14.07 -4.95
CA CYS A 415 5.52 -13.71 -5.15
C CYS A 415 5.06 -12.74 -4.05
N SER A 416 4.57 -11.56 -4.42
CA SER A 416 4.07 -10.51 -3.50
C SER A 416 2.85 -10.96 -2.68
N SER A 417 2.12 -11.97 -3.14
CA SER A 417 0.92 -12.47 -2.46
C SER A 417 1.22 -13.55 -1.42
N CYS A 418 1.96 -14.59 -1.80
CA CYS A 418 2.20 -15.74 -0.95
C CYS A 418 3.62 -15.79 -0.32
N ASN A 419 4.49 -14.83 -0.68
CA ASN A 419 5.90 -14.72 -0.26
C ASN A 419 6.76 -15.95 -0.58
N ARG A 420 6.37 -16.74 -1.58
CA ARG A 420 7.12 -17.92 -2.02
C ARG A 420 8.14 -17.53 -3.09
N GLY A 421 9.33 -18.13 -3.02
CA GLY A 421 10.30 -18.08 -4.11
C GLY A 421 9.84 -18.98 -5.24
N CYS A 422 9.74 -18.45 -6.45
CA CYS A 422 9.17 -19.12 -7.61
C CYS A 422 10.18 -19.12 -8.77
N ARG A 423 10.17 -20.20 -9.57
CA ARG A 423 11.05 -20.42 -10.74
C ARG A 423 10.31 -20.48 -12.08
N GLY A 424 8.98 -20.50 -12.04
CA GLY A 424 8.15 -20.59 -13.23
C GLY A 424 7.88 -19.24 -13.86
N PHE A 425 6.73 -19.08 -14.50
CA PHE A 425 6.32 -17.80 -15.07
C PHE A 425 5.86 -16.81 -13.99
N VAL A 426 6.01 -15.53 -14.30
CA VAL A 426 5.67 -14.41 -13.42
C VAL A 426 4.73 -13.45 -14.13
N TYR A 427 3.72 -12.98 -13.41
CA TYR A 427 2.98 -11.78 -13.76
C TYR A 427 3.60 -10.59 -13.05
N GLU A 428 4.13 -9.63 -13.81
CA GLU A 428 4.84 -8.47 -13.29
C GLU A 428 4.15 -7.16 -13.69
N CYS A 429 4.03 -6.24 -12.73
CA CYS A 429 3.62 -4.88 -13.02
C CYS A 429 4.75 -4.11 -13.71
N CYS A 430 4.48 -3.54 -14.89
CA CYS A 430 5.49 -2.81 -15.66
C CYS A 430 5.50 -1.30 -15.40
N ILE A 431 4.72 -0.81 -14.43
CA ILE A 431 4.70 0.61 -14.05
C ILE A 431 5.98 0.97 -13.29
N ARG A 432 6.68 2.01 -13.74
CA ARG A 432 7.92 2.49 -13.10
C ARG A 432 7.68 2.81 -11.62
N GLY A 433 8.51 2.25 -10.75
CA GLY A 433 8.40 2.41 -9.29
C GLY A 433 7.38 1.48 -8.61
N CYS A 434 6.66 0.65 -9.36
CA CYS A 434 5.73 -0.34 -8.81
C CYS A 434 6.35 -1.74 -8.83
N ILE A 435 6.75 -2.25 -7.66
CA ILE A 435 7.36 -3.58 -7.53
C ILE A 435 6.28 -4.57 -7.07
N PHE A 436 5.53 -5.11 -8.02
CA PHE A 436 4.54 -6.15 -7.76
C PHE A 436 4.72 -7.33 -8.73
N THR A 437 4.85 -8.52 -8.15
CA THR A 437 5.07 -9.78 -8.88
C THR A 437 4.16 -10.87 -8.33
N LEU A 438 3.52 -11.62 -9.20
CA LEU A 438 2.60 -12.70 -8.85
C LEU A 438 3.00 -13.97 -9.59
N ASP A 439 3.13 -15.08 -8.86
CA ASP A 439 3.32 -16.38 -9.51
C ASP A 439 2.01 -16.84 -10.16
N VAL A 440 2.11 -17.68 -11.19
CA VAL A 440 0.93 -18.10 -11.95
C VAL A 440 -0.11 -18.84 -11.10
N LYS A 441 0.28 -19.54 -10.03
CA LYS A 441 -0.67 -20.24 -9.15
C LYS A 441 -1.50 -19.27 -8.35
N CYS A 442 -0.89 -18.21 -7.84
CA CYS A 442 -1.60 -17.13 -7.16
C CYS A 442 -2.42 -16.29 -8.15
N ALA A 443 -1.94 -16.12 -9.39
CA ALA A 443 -2.65 -15.43 -10.46
C ALA A 443 -3.88 -16.20 -10.97
N SER A 444 -3.89 -17.53 -10.84
CA SER A 444 -5.05 -18.36 -11.18
C SER A 444 -6.23 -18.21 -10.22
N ILE A 445 -6.05 -17.52 -9.08
CA ILE A 445 -7.13 -17.33 -8.11
C ILE A 445 -8.07 -16.25 -8.66
N ALA A 446 -9.19 -16.69 -9.22
CA ALA A 446 -10.31 -15.83 -9.58
C ALA A 446 -11.35 -15.81 -8.46
N GLU A 447 -12.09 -14.71 -8.35
CA GLU A 447 -13.20 -14.56 -7.43
C GLU A 447 -14.52 -14.85 -8.17
N PRO A 448 -15.43 -15.64 -7.58
CA PRO A 448 -15.29 -16.40 -6.34
C PRO A 448 -14.36 -17.63 -6.47
N PHE A 449 -13.60 -17.93 -5.42
CA PHE A 449 -12.65 -19.06 -5.40
C PHE A 449 -13.23 -20.29 -4.69
N CYS A 450 -13.29 -21.42 -5.38
CA CYS A 450 -13.71 -22.70 -4.80
C CYS A 450 -12.50 -23.39 -4.15
N PHE A 451 -12.43 -23.34 -2.81
CA PHE A 451 -11.40 -24.06 -2.07
C PHE A 451 -11.90 -25.44 -1.66
N GLN A 452 -11.21 -26.51 -2.06
CA GLN A 452 -11.67 -27.89 -1.81
C GLN A 452 -11.90 -28.22 -0.33
N GLY A 453 -11.18 -27.55 0.57
CA GLY A 453 -11.34 -27.71 2.02
C GLY A 453 -12.48 -26.90 2.65
N HIS A 454 -13.31 -26.22 1.86
CA HIS A 454 -14.41 -25.41 2.36
C HIS A 454 -15.61 -25.38 1.40
N LYS A 455 -16.83 -25.49 1.93
CA LYS A 455 -18.06 -25.59 1.12
C LYS A 455 -18.47 -24.28 0.44
N HIS A 456 -18.13 -23.14 1.04
CA HIS A 456 -18.52 -21.84 0.51
C HIS A 456 -17.43 -21.25 -0.38
N PRO A 457 -17.80 -20.45 -1.40
CA PRO A 457 -16.81 -19.73 -2.18
C PRO A 457 -16.09 -18.67 -1.34
N LEU A 458 -14.81 -18.48 -1.63
CA LEU A 458 -13.95 -17.55 -0.94
C LEU A 458 -13.62 -16.34 -1.80
N PHE A 459 -13.38 -15.20 -1.16
CA PHE A 459 -13.07 -13.94 -1.81
C PHE A 459 -11.77 -13.39 -1.22
N ILE A 460 -10.95 -12.80 -2.08
CA ILE A 460 -9.69 -12.17 -1.70
C ILE A 460 -10.04 -10.97 -0.82
N PHE A 461 -9.64 -11.01 0.43
CA PHE A 461 -9.78 -9.90 1.35
C PHE A 461 -8.50 -9.06 1.35
N VAL A 462 -8.64 -7.81 0.93
CA VAL A 462 -7.57 -6.81 0.93
C VAL A 462 -8.04 -5.68 1.83
N GLY A 463 -7.93 -5.85 3.15
CA GLY A 463 -8.44 -4.89 4.14
C GLY A 463 -7.44 -4.59 5.26
N ARG A 464 -7.61 -3.41 5.87
CA ARG A 464 -6.65 -2.68 6.73
C ARG A 464 -6.12 -3.48 7.92
N ASP A 465 -4.79 -3.50 8.03
CA ASP A 465 -4.00 -3.66 9.25
C ASP A 465 -4.45 -4.77 10.22
N GLY A 466 -4.70 -5.95 9.68
CA GLY A 466 -4.92 -7.16 10.47
C GLY A 466 -4.31 -8.37 9.78
N LYS A 467 -3.30 -8.98 10.42
CA LYS A 467 -2.87 -10.32 10.01
C LYS A 467 -3.91 -11.31 10.54
N LEU A 468 -4.71 -11.87 9.64
CA LEU A 468 -5.64 -12.94 10.03
C LEU A 468 -4.88 -14.27 10.10
N ILE A 469 -5.38 -15.18 10.92
CA ILE A 469 -4.77 -16.50 11.09
C ILE A 469 -5.38 -17.45 10.05
N CYS A 470 -4.54 -18.02 9.19
CA CYS A 470 -4.97 -19.04 8.24
C CYS A 470 -5.47 -20.29 8.99
N ARG A 471 -6.69 -20.76 8.69
CA ARG A 471 -7.28 -21.95 9.32
C ARG A 471 -6.47 -23.23 9.06
N VAL A 472 -5.79 -23.28 7.91
CA VAL A 472 -5.02 -24.43 7.42
C VAL A 472 -3.62 -24.48 8.05
N CYS A 473 -2.78 -23.45 7.87
CA CYS A 473 -1.41 -23.48 8.37
C CYS A 473 -1.21 -22.84 9.75
N LYS A 474 -2.25 -22.25 10.35
CA LYS A 474 -2.21 -21.56 11.64
C LYS A 474 -1.18 -20.43 11.72
N THR A 475 -0.77 -19.87 10.58
CA THR A 475 0.16 -18.72 10.53
C THR A 475 -0.57 -17.45 10.14
N GLU A 476 -0.14 -16.36 10.77
CA GLU A 476 -0.49 -14.99 10.38
C GLU A 476 0.10 -14.65 9.02
N ARG A 477 -0.74 -14.17 8.09
CA ARG A 477 -0.33 -13.84 6.72
C ARG A 477 -0.97 -12.54 6.24
N HIS A 478 -0.50 -12.02 5.11
CA HIS A 478 -1.17 -10.97 4.35
C HIS A 478 -1.86 -11.59 3.14
N ASN A 479 -2.83 -10.87 2.53
CA ASN A 479 -3.56 -11.27 1.32
C ASN A 479 -4.21 -12.65 1.47
N GLN A 480 -5.42 -12.70 2.02
CA GLN A 480 -6.10 -13.95 2.39
C GLN A 480 -7.42 -14.09 1.67
N LEU A 481 -7.90 -15.32 1.59
CA LEU A 481 -9.20 -15.67 1.04
C LEU A 481 -10.14 -15.92 2.21
N ASN A 482 -11.24 -15.16 2.24
CA ASN A 482 -12.22 -15.19 3.32
C ASN A 482 -13.55 -15.70 2.79
N CYS A 483 -14.23 -16.49 3.61
CA CYS A 483 -15.62 -16.81 3.42
C CYS A 483 -16.48 -15.63 3.89
N ILE A 484 -17.51 -15.28 3.13
CA ILE A 484 -18.47 -14.23 3.54
C ILE A 484 -19.61 -14.79 4.42
N LYS A 485 -19.78 -16.12 4.46
CA LYS A 485 -20.84 -16.81 5.20
C LYS A 485 -20.40 -17.32 6.58
N CYS A 486 -19.10 -17.51 6.81
CA CYS A 486 -18.55 -17.97 8.07
C CYS A 486 -17.13 -17.42 8.28
N ASP A 487 -16.51 -17.71 9.41
CA ASP A 487 -15.16 -17.24 9.80
C ASP A 487 -14.00 -18.00 9.12
N PHE A 488 -14.27 -18.74 8.04
CA PHE A 488 -13.25 -19.53 7.37
C PHE A 488 -12.30 -18.62 6.57
N ILE A 489 -11.01 -18.74 6.88
CA ILE A 489 -9.95 -17.92 6.29
C ILE A 489 -8.80 -18.82 5.88
N VAL A 490 -8.30 -18.65 4.65
CA VAL A 490 -7.14 -19.38 4.13
C VAL A 490 -6.16 -18.43 3.45
N CYS A 491 -4.87 -18.59 3.72
CA CYS A 491 -3.86 -17.76 3.06
C CYS A 491 -3.63 -18.24 1.62
N MET A 492 -3.14 -17.36 0.75
CA MET A 492 -2.84 -17.65 -0.67
C MET A 492 -1.87 -18.83 -0.84
N LYS A 493 -0.98 -19.04 0.14
CA LYS A 493 -0.09 -20.20 0.19
C LYS A 493 -0.82 -21.52 0.48
N CYS A 494 -1.89 -21.54 1.24
CA CYS A 494 -2.65 -22.77 1.45
C CYS A 494 -3.66 -22.99 0.32
N ALA A 495 -4.24 -21.92 -0.21
CA ALA A 495 -5.20 -21.98 -1.31
C ALA A 495 -4.61 -22.50 -2.63
N THR A 496 -3.32 -22.22 -2.90
CA THR A 496 -2.62 -22.67 -4.12
C THR A 496 -1.85 -23.99 -3.94
N LEU A 497 -2.03 -24.69 -2.82
CA LEU A 497 -1.46 -26.02 -2.64
C LEU A 497 -2.32 -27.03 -3.41
N PRO A 498 -1.73 -27.92 -4.23
CA PRO A 498 -2.50 -28.98 -4.88
C PRO A 498 -3.22 -29.83 -3.83
N TYR A 499 -4.55 -29.94 -3.93
CA TYR A 499 -5.30 -30.74 -2.98
C TYR A 499 -5.00 -32.24 -3.11
N ARG A 500 -4.75 -32.69 -4.35
CA ARG A 500 -4.33 -34.06 -4.69
C ARG A 500 -2.92 -34.05 -5.27
N ALA A 501 -2.13 -35.05 -4.93
CA ALA A 501 -0.79 -35.28 -5.47
C ALA A 501 -0.53 -36.77 -5.67
N ARG A 502 0.47 -37.12 -6.46
CA ARG A 502 0.97 -38.51 -6.58
C ARG A 502 2.39 -38.59 -6.06
N TYR A 503 2.72 -39.76 -5.52
CA TYR A 503 4.07 -40.18 -5.20
C TYR A 503 4.41 -41.37 -6.09
N GLU A 504 5.64 -41.43 -6.63
CA GLU A 504 6.01 -42.39 -7.68
C GLU A 504 5.92 -43.86 -7.26
N HIS A 505 6.01 -44.14 -5.95
CA HIS A 505 5.90 -45.50 -5.42
C HIS A 505 4.49 -45.82 -4.89
N ASP A 506 3.56 -44.85 -4.89
CA ASP A 506 2.17 -45.06 -4.50
C ASP A 506 1.24 -45.10 -5.72
N LYS A 507 0.38 -46.12 -5.76
CA LYS A 507 -0.66 -46.23 -6.82
C LYS A 507 -1.78 -45.21 -6.62
N HIS A 508 -2.02 -44.85 -5.37
CA HIS A 508 -3.13 -44.03 -4.90
C HIS A 508 -2.77 -42.55 -4.88
N PHE A 509 -3.81 -41.70 -4.93
CA PHE A 509 -3.60 -40.26 -4.78
C PHE A 509 -3.47 -39.89 -3.31
N LEU A 510 -2.49 -39.05 -3.03
CA LEU A 510 -2.35 -38.41 -1.74
C LEU A 510 -3.28 -37.20 -1.67
N THR A 511 -3.91 -37.00 -0.52
CA THR A 511 -4.80 -35.86 -0.27
C THR A 511 -4.20 -34.96 0.80
N ALA A 512 -4.28 -33.64 0.58
CA ALA A 512 -3.81 -32.67 1.56
C ALA A 512 -4.71 -32.68 2.80
N ILE A 513 -4.12 -32.80 3.98
CA ILE A 513 -4.79 -32.76 5.29
C ILE A 513 -4.18 -31.69 6.20
N TRP A 514 -5.00 -31.14 7.09
CA TRP A 514 -4.62 -30.04 7.99
C TRP A 514 -5.40 -30.06 9.32
N GLU A 515 -5.30 -31.11 10.13
CA GLU A 515 -5.99 -31.18 11.43
C GLU A 515 -5.12 -31.73 12.58
N GLU A 516 -5.61 -31.57 13.81
CA GLU A 516 -4.95 -31.90 15.09
C GLU A 516 -4.81 -33.41 15.36
N GLU A 517 -5.33 -34.26 14.47
CA GLU A 517 -5.36 -35.73 14.62
C GLU A 517 -4.07 -36.45 14.22
N VAL A 518 -3.05 -35.73 13.73
CA VAL A 518 -1.73 -36.33 13.46
C VAL A 518 -1.05 -36.61 14.81
N ARG A 519 -0.93 -37.89 15.15
CA ARG A 519 -0.39 -38.34 16.44
C ARG A 519 1.09 -37.94 16.55
N GLU A 520 1.60 -37.77 17.76
CA GLU A 520 2.99 -37.34 18.02
C GLU A 520 4.09 -38.23 17.41
N LYS A 521 3.74 -39.39 16.84
CA LYS A 521 4.67 -40.42 16.35
C LYS A 521 4.51 -40.76 14.85
N ASP A 522 3.87 -39.90 14.08
CA ASP A 522 3.73 -40.12 12.64
C ASP A 522 5.00 -39.64 11.89
N TRP A 523 5.54 -40.49 11.03
CA TRP A 523 6.77 -40.26 10.25
C TRP A 523 6.43 -40.02 8.78
N CYS A 524 7.28 -39.25 8.10
CA CYS A 524 7.17 -39.09 6.65
C CYS A 524 7.74 -40.34 5.94
N GLU A 525 6.94 -40.99 5.11
CA GLU A 525 7.32 -42.20 4.36
C GLU A 525 8.57 -42.00 3.49
N VAL A 526 8.79 -40.79 2.98
CA VAL A 526 9.89 -40.52 2.03
C VAL A 526 11.22 -40.24 2.71
N CYS A 527 11.22 -39.54 3.85
CA CYS A 527 12.47 -39.10 4.47
C CYS A 527 12.67 -39.62 5.88
N GLU A 528 11.74 -40.43 6.39
CA GLU A 528 11.79 -41.07 7.70
C GLU A 528 12.01 -40.09 8.87
N ARG A 529 11.67 -38.81 8.65
CA ARG A 529 11.76 -37.74 9.65
C ARG A 529 10.39 -37.43 10.23
N ASN A 530 10.40 -36.84 11.42
CA ASN A 530 9.16 -36.52 12.12
C ASN A 530 8.38 -35.47 11.32
N LEU A 531 7.06 -35.63 11.23
CA LEU A 531 6.21 -34.68 10.50
C LEU A 531 6.34 -33.24 11.04
N ARG A 532 6.65 -33.07 12.34
CA ARG A 532 6.85 -31.78 13.01
C ARG A 532 8.24 -31.16 12.82
N ASP A 533 9.18 -31.84 12.15
CA ASP A 533 10.50 -31.25 11.81
C ASP A 533 10.38 -30.06 10.85
N THR A 534 9.19 -29.90 10.27
CA THR A 534 8.84 -28.82 9.36
C THR A 534 7.95 -27.81 10.07
N ASN A 535 8.13 -26.52 9.80
CA ASN A 535 7.23 -25.47 10.30
C ASN A 535 5.87 -25.43 9.57
N THR A 536 5.41 -26.57 9.01
CA THR A 536 4.10 -26.70 8.36
C THR A 536 3.15 -27.55 9.20
N LYS A 537 1.85 -27.27 9.07
CA LYS A 537 0.74 -28.01 9.70
C LYS A 537 -0.09 -28.77 8.68
N VAL A 538 0.44 -28.91 7.47
CA VAL A 538 -0.25 -29.49 6.32
C VAL A 538 0.63 -30.59 5.76
N PHE A 539 0.02 -31.74 5.52
CA PHE A 539 0.67 -32.96 5.07
C PHE A 539 -0.15 -33.60 3.95
N TYR A 540 0.49 -34.50 3.20
CA TYR A 540 -0.20 -35.36 2.25
C TYR A 540 -0.43 -36.72 2.89
N TRP A 541 -1.65 -37.26 2.77
CA TRP A 541 -2.02 -38.55 3.33
C TRP A 541 -2.68 -39.42 2.27
N CYS A 542 -2.27 -40.68 2.21
CA CYS A 542 -2.98 -41.73 1.50
C CYS A 542 -3.86 -42.51 2.48
N VAL A 543 -5.17 -42.43 2.33
CA VAL A 543 -6.11 -43.20 3.18
C VAL A 543 -5.95 -44.70 2.95
N GLU A 544 -5.72 -45.11 1.70
CA GLU A 544 -5.68 -46.50 1.28
C GLU A 544 -4.37 -47.20 1.69
N CYS A 545 -3.24 -46.48 1.61
CA CYS A 545 -1.93 -46.97 2.04
C CYS A 545 -1.64 -46.69 3.53
N CYS A 546 -2.44 -45.84 4.19
CA CYS A 546 -2.17 -45.31 5.53
C CYS A 546 -0.80 -44.61 5.67
N THR A 547 -0.26 -44.04 4.59
CA THR A 547 1.05 -43.37 4.54
C THR A 547 0.91 -41.85 4.56
N ILE A 548 1.81 -41.16 5.27
CA ILE A 548 1.82 -39.70 5.40
C ILE A 548 3.15 -39.13 4.91
N PHE A 549 3.09 -37.96 4.27
CA PHE A 549 4.21 -37.33 3.59
C PHE A 549 4.32 -35.85 3.93
N HIS A 550 5.55 -35.35 4.06
CA HIS A 550 5.81 -33.90 4.03
C HIS A 550 5.46 -33.33 2.65
N ILE A 551 4.98 -32.09 2.61
CA ILE A 551 4.67 -31.40 1.34
C ILE A 551 5.91 -31.32 0.44
N GLU A 552 7.05 -30.94 0.99
CA GLU A 552 8.30 -30.82 0.25
C GLU A 552 8.89 -32.16 -0.22
N CYS A 553 8.47 -33.28 0.39
CA CYS A 553 8.87 -34.62 -0.05
C CYS A 553 8.07 -35.03 -1.29
N VAL A 554 6.79 -34.66 -1.38
CA VAL A 554 5.93 -34.99 -2.53
C VAL A 554 6.12 -34.01 -3.68
N LEU A 555 6.16 -32.71 -3.37
CA LEU A 555 6.24 -31.67 -4.39
C LEU A 555 7.68 -31.26 -4.71
N GLY A 556 8.67 -31.65 -3.88
CA GLY A 556 10.08 -31.26 -3.98
C GLY A 556 10.48 -30.04 -3.10
N LYS A 557 11.75 -29.96 -2.70
CA LYS A 557 12.27 -28.86 -1.84
C LYS A 557 12.10 -27.46 -2.43
N ASN A 558 11.99 -27.34 -3.76
CA ASN A 558 11.85 -26.08 -4.49
C ASN A 558 10.39 -25.64 -4.69
N SER A 559 9.41 -26.48 -4.33
CA SER A 559 7.99 -26.22 -4.54
C SER A 559 7.23 -25.87 -3.26
N ASN A 560 7.91 -25.65 -2.11
CA ASN A 560 7.69 -24.59 -1.11
C ASN A 560 8.36 -24.86 0.27
N LEU A 561 8.53 -23.79 1.08
CA LEU A 561 8.57 -23.72 2.58
C LEU A 561 9.88 -23.41 3.33
N SER A 562 11.05 -23.21 2.72
CA SER A 562 12.19 -22.70 3.51
C SER A 562 12.04 -21.18 3.79
N LEU A 563 11.82 -20.83 5.06
CA LEU A 563 11.70 -19.46 5.56
C LEU A 563 13.06 -18.79 5.78
N SER A 564 14.17 -19.44 5.39
CA SER A 564 15.53 -19.01 5.74
C SER A 564 16.25 -18.22 4.65
N GLN A 565 15.70 -18.10 3.43
CA GLN A 565 16.39 -17.42 2.33
C GLN A 565 15.72 -16.10 1.87
N THR A 566 14.50 -15.82 2.29
CA THR A 566 13.77 -14.59 1.89
C THR A 566 14.39 -13.32 2.49
N LEU A 567 15.06 -13.42 3.66
CA LEU A 567 15.79 -12.30 4.27
C LEU A 567 17.03 -11.88 3.45
N LYS A 568 17.71 -12.82 2.77
CA LYS A 568 18.85 -12.49 1.91
C LYS A 568 18.41 -11.80 0.60
N PHE A 569 17.24 -12.15 0.07
CA PHE A 569 16.75 -11.60 -1.20
C PHE A 569 16.35 -10.12 -1.10
N TRP A 570 15.74 -9.69 0.02
CA TRP A 570 15.40 -8.27 0.25
C TRP A 570 16.64 -7.43 0.59
N VAL A 571 17.62 -7.99 1.29
CA VAL A 571 18.89 -7.31 1.61
C VAL A 571 19.73 -7.12 0.34
N GLN A 572 19.85 -8.14 -0.51
CA GLN A 572 20.56 -8.01 -1.79
C GLN A 572 19.88 -7.04 -2.75
N ARG A 573 18.55 -7.02 -2.82
CA ARG A 573 17.83 -6.08 -3.70
C ARG A 573 17.86 -4.64 -3.17
N ALA A 574 17.91 -4.44 -1.87
CA ALA A 574 18.16 -3.13 -1.26
C ALA A 574 19.60 -2.66 -1.52
N GLN A 575 20.59 -3.56 -1.49
CA GLN A 575 21.98 -3.27 -1.85
C GLN A 575 22.13 -2.89 -3.33
N ILE A 576 21.49 -3.62 -4.26
CA ILE A 576 21.53 -3.31 -5.69
C ILE A 576 20.81 -1.99 -6.01
N LEU A 577 19.75 -1.63 -5.28
CA LEU A 577 19.09 -0.32 -5.41
C LEU A 577 19.91 0.83 -4.78
N LEU A 578 20.72 0.55 -3.77
CA LEU A 578 21.65 1.52 -3.16
C LEU A 578 22.91 1.72 -4.02
N GLU A 579 23.36 0.70 -4.74
CA GLU A 579 24.54 0.78 -5.63
C GLU A 579 24.22 1.53 -6.94
N ASN A 580 22.98 1.48 -7.44
CA ASN A 580 22.54 2.24 -8.61
C ASN A 580 22.16 3.71 -8.32
N LEU A 581 22.25 4.16 -7.06
CA LEU A 581 22.07 5.56 -6.66
C LEU A 581 23.41 6.28 -6.42
N ASN A 582 24.55 5.59 -6.61
CA ASN A 582 25.90 6.12 -6.42
C ASN A 582 26.77 6.05 -7.70
N LEU A 583 26.15 6.10 -8.88
CA LEU A 583 26.85 6.25 -10.17
C LEU A 583 26.34 7.47 -10.92
#